data_AF-A0ABD0TI98-F1
#
_entry.id   AF-A0ABD0TI98-F1
#
_cell.length_a   1.000
_cell.length_b   1.000
_cell.length_c   1.000
_cell.angle_alpha   90.00
_cell.angle_beta   90.00
_cell.angle_gamma   90.00
#
_symmetry.space_group_name_H-M   'P 1'
#
loop_
_entity.id
_entity.type
_entity.pdbx_description
1 polymer ?
#
loop_
_entity_poly.entity_id
_entity_poly.type
_entity_poly.pdbx_seq_one_letter_code
_entity_poly.pdbx_strand_id
1 'polypeptide(L)'
;MGSNLVKLTDKSYMTELEDRIREVNEENLNKRISSRVLDEMERLKRLILVGKTPLKECPPELFRHPVFVFWRMVNREVARASKKRADAYYRKLKAAQKFDQSMDEEAEVEEVQEETQKLSPEQLLGKCREEIEEQKIIDIEKGVRFTDEQFALLKYETNDVKILKSLTTVEELYALADKIIGNKRL
;
A
#
# COMPACT_ATOMS: atom_id res chain seq x y z
N MET A 1 -26.39 67.78 4.06
CA MET A 1 -26.83 66.89 2.96
C MET A 1 -26.14 67.37 1.69
N GLY A 2 -24.98 66.78 1.36
CA GLY A 2 -24.18 67.19 0.21
C GLY A 2 -24.85 66.75 -1.08
N SER A 3 -25.20 67.70 -1.96
CA SER A 3 -25.71 67.38 -3.29
C SER A 3 -24.57 66.78 -4.11
N ASN A 4 -24.65 65.48 -4.43
CA ASN A 4 -23.80 64.83 -5.43
C ASN A 4 -24.23 65.27 -6.83
N LEU A 5 -24.08 66.57 -7.14
CA LEU A 5 -24.29 67.07 -8.49
C LEU A 5 -23.02 66.78 -9.30
N VAL A 6 -22.94 65.56 -9.82
CA VAL A 6 -21.85 65.12 -10.71
C VAL A 6 -21.99 65.87 -12.03
N LYS A 7 -21.13 66.85 -12.26
CA LYS A 7 -21.04 67.52 -13.56
C LYS A 7 -20.24 66.61 -14.51
N LEU A 8 -20.93 65.78 -15.28
CA LEU A 8 -20.34 64.95 -16.35
C LEU A 8 -19.54 65.76 -17.38
N THR A 9 -19.74 67.07 -17.43
CA THR A 9 -19.03 68.00 -18.31
C THR A 9 -17.69 68.47 -17.77
N ASP A 10 -17.39 68.24 -16.49
CA ASP A 10 -16.11 68.65 -15.90
C ASP A 10 -15.05 67.59 -16.14
N LYS A 11 -14.12 67.91 -17.06
CA LYS A 11 -13.04 67.01 -17.45
C LYS A 11 -12.17 66.60 -16.27
N SER A 12 -11.91 67.51 -15.33
CA SER A 12 -11.03 67.26 -14.18
C SER A 12 -11.63 66.23 -13.23
N TYR A 13 -12.91 66.40 -12.89
CA TYR A 13 -13.65 65.46 -12.06
C TYR A 13 -13.78 64.08 -12.72
N MET A 14 -14.03 64.03 -14.03
CA MET A 14 -14.13 62.76 -14.75
C MET A 14 -12.79 62.01 -14.79
N THR A 15 -11.66 62.71 -14.99
CA THR A 15 -10.33 62.08 -14.93
C THR A 15 -10.00 61.55 -13.53
N GLU A 16 -10.29 62.30 -12.46
CA GLU A 16 -10.07 61.83 -11.08
C GLU A 16 -10.97 60.62 -10.73
N LEU A 17 -12.21 60.61 -11.24
CA LEU A 17 -13.12 59.49 -11.07
C LEU A 17 -12.60 58.24 -11.80
N GLU A 18 -12.12 58.38 -13.03
CA GLU A 18 -11.52 57.29 -13.80
C GLU A 18 -10.29 56.71 -13.09
N ASP A 19 -9.39 57.57 -12.61
CA ASP A 19 -8.20 57.15 -11.88
C ASP A 19 -8.56 56.42 -10.59
N ARG A 20 -9.53 56.93 -9.81
CA ARG A 20 -10.00 56.26 -8.60
C ARG A 20 -10.66 54.91 -8.90
N ILE A 21 -11.42 54.80 -9.99
CA ILE A 21 -12.01 53.52 -10.42
C ILE A 21 -10.91 52.53 -10.81
N ARG A 22 -9.86 52.98 -11.51
CA ARG A 22 -8.70 52.14 -11.84
C ARG A 22 -7.98 51.67 -10.59
N GLU A 23 -7.67 52.56 -9.66
CA GLU A 23 -7.02 52.22 -8.38
C GLU A 23 -7.81 51.18 -7.60
N VAL A 24 -9.12 51.38 -7.43
CA VAL A 24 -9.98 50.42 -6.72
C VAL A 24 -10.00 49.06 -7.42
N ASN A 25 -10.03 49.05 -8.75
CA ASN A 25 -9.98 47.81 -9.52
C ASN A 25 -8.62 47.10 -9.38
N GLU A 26 -7.52 47.83 -9.44
CA GLU A 26 -6.16 47.31 -9.24
C GLU A 26 -5.98 46.77 -7.82
N GLU A 27 -6.45 47.48 -6.80
CA GLU A 27 -6.46 47.00 -5.42
C GLU A 27 -7.26 45.71 -5.26
N ASN A 28 -8.46 45.65 -5.84
CA ASN A 28 -9.31 44.46 -5.77
C ASN A 28 -8.65 43.27 -6.48
N LEU A 29 -8.00 43.51 -7.62
CA LEU A 29 -7.22 42.49 -8.33
C LEU A 29 -6.04 42.01 -7.47
N ASN A 30 -5.26 42.93 -6.89
CA ASN A 30 -4.12 42.62 -6.04
C ASN A 30 -4.54 41.85 -4.77
N LYS A 31 -5.68 42.20 -4.16
CA LYS A 31 -6.29 41.46 -3.04
C LYS A 31 -6.64 40.02 -3.44
N ARG A 32 -7.21 39.82 -4.64
CA ARG A 32 -7.54 38.47 -5.15
C ARG A 32 -6.30 37.65 -5.47
N ILE A 33 -5.28 38.29 -6.07
CA ILE A 33 -4.00 37.64 -6.38
C ILE A 33 -3.32 37.20 -5.07
N SER A 34 -3.19 38.09 -4.10
CA SER A 34 -2.57 37.77 -2.80
C SER A 34 -3.33 36.69 -2.04
N SER A 35 -4.67 36.73 -2.01
CA SER A 35 -5.49 35.66 -1.43
C SER A 35 -5.19 34.31 -2.10
N ARG A 36 -5.15 34.26 -3.44
CA ARG A 36 -4.87 33.03 -4.17
C ARG A 36 -3.46 32.51 -3.92
N VAL A 37 -2.46 33.40 -3.80
CA VAL A 37 -1.08 33.02 -3.46
C VAL A 37 -1.02 32.39 -2.07
N LEU A 38 -1.74 32.96 -1.08
CA LEU A 38 -1.83 32.40 0.26
C LEU A 38 -2.51 31.02 0.27
N ASP A 39 -3.60 30.86 -0.49
CA ASP A 39 -4.31 29.59 -0.62
C ASP A 39 -3.42 28.51 -1.24
N GLU A 40 -2.70 28.83 -2.32
CA GLU A 40 -1.75 27.90 -2.95
C GLU A 40 -0.57 27.57 -2.02
N MET A 41 -0.07 28.55 -1.26
CA MET A 41 0.94 28.30 -0.24
C MET A 41 0.44 27.33 0.82
N GLU A 42 -0.78 27.50 1.32
CA GLU A 42 -1.36 26.59 2.31
C GLU A 42 -1.62 25.19 1.72
N ARG A 43 -2.09 25.13 0.48
CA ARG A 43 -2.27 23.87 -0.27
C ARG A 43 -0.95 23.11 -0.37
N LEU A 44 0.13 23.78 -0.73
CA LEU A 44 1.48 23.20 -0.78
C LEU A 44 1.94 22.74 0.61
N LYS A 45 1.71 23.54 1.67
CA LYS A 45 2.04 23.13 3.05
C LYS A 45 1.37 21.80 3.41
N ARG A 46 0.08 21.67 3.10
CA ARG A 46 -0.71 20.44 3.34
C ARG A 46 -0.18 19.28 2.51
N LEU A 47 0.16 19.50 1.24
CA LEU A 47 0.66 18.45 0.35
C LEU A 47 1.98 17.84 0.84
N ILE A 48 2.88 18.69 1.36
CA ILE A 48 4.17 18.25 1.92
C ILE A 48 3.96 17.50 3.24
N LEU A 49 3.07 17.99 4.11
CA LEU A 49 2.75 17.31 5.38
C LEU A 49 2.16 15.90 5.15
N VAL A 50 1.32 15.76 4.12
CA VAL A 50 0.75 14.46 3.70
C VAL A 50 1.81 13.57 3.01
N GLY A 51 2.92 14.15 2.53
CA GLY A 51 4.01 13.41 1.90
C GLY A 51 3.82 13.11 0.41
N LYS A 52 2.88 13.79 -0.26
CA LYS A 52 2.68 13.63 -1.72
C LYS A 52 3.73 14.37 -2.55
N THR A 53 4.31 15.45 -2.02
CA THR A 53 5.43 16.17 -2.63
C THR A 53 6.70 15.96 -1.81
N PRO A 54 7.82 15.60 -2.44
CA PRO A 54 9.08 15.41 -1.73
C PRO A 54 9.64 16.76 -1.26
N LEU A 55 10.26 16.79 -0.08
CA LEU A 55 10.86 18.01 0.50
C LEU A 55 11.95 18.68 -0.37
N LYS A 56 12.46 18.00 -1.40
CA LYS A 56 13.50 18.52 -2.31
C LYS A 56 13.00 19.63 -3.24
N GLU A 57 11.71 19.62 -3.54
CA GLU A 57 11.06 20.62 -4.43
C GLU A 57 10.48 21.79 -3.63
N CYS A 58 10.73 21.82 -2.33
CA CYS A 58 10.18 22.83 -1.45
C CYS A 58 10.94 24.16 -1.59
N PRO A 59 10.24 25.29 -1.77
CA PRO A 59 10.87 26.61 -1.75
C PRO A 59 11.66 26.85 -0.46
N PRO A 60 12.80 27.57 -0.50
CA PRO A 60 13.66 27.80 0.66
C PRO A 60 12.96 28.56 1.80
N GLU A 61 11.94 29.36 1.48
CA GLU A 61 11.12 30.08 2.45
C GLU A 61 10.30 29.14 3.33
N LEU A 62 9.74 28.09 2.75
CA LEU A 62 8.93 27.12 3.47
C LEU A 62 9.80 26.18 4.33
N PHE A 63 11.06 25.98 3.94
CA PHE A 63 11.99 25.10 4.66
C PHE A 63 12.27 25.55 6.10
N ARG A 64 12.26 26.87 6.35
CA ARG A 64 12.48 27.46 7.68
C ARG A 64 11.20 27.62 8.51
N HIS A 65 10.05 27.33 7.93
CA HIS A 65 8.78 27.48 8.62
C HIS A 65 8.69 26.51 9.81
N PRO A 66 8.24 26.97 11.00
CA PRO A 66 8.30 26.18 12.24
C PRO A 66 7.64 24.81 12.11
N VAL A 67 6.49 24.74 11.42
CA VAL A 67 5.77 23.47 11.15
C VAL A 67 6.67 22.42 10.48
N PHE A 68 7.49 22.81 9.49
CA PHE A 68 8.37 21.86 8.80
C PHE A 68 9.59 21.47 9.63
N VAL A 69 10.08 22.39 10.47
CA VAL A 69 11.15 22.10 11.42
C VAL A 69 10.68 21.04 12.41
N PHE A 70 9.50 21.22 13.02
CA PHE A 70 8.90 20.24 13.93
C PHE A 70 8.60 18.91 13.24
N TRP A 71 7.96 18.94 12.07
CA TRP A 71 7.65 17.74 11.29
C TRP A 71 8.91 16.92 11.01
N ARG A 72 10.02 17.57 10.62
CA ARG A 72 11.30 16.90 10.38
C ARG A 72 11.92 16.33 11.65
N MET A 73 11.84 17.05 12.77
CA MET A 73 12.33 16.54 14.05
C MET A 73 11.57 15.28 14.48
N VAL A 74 10.23 15.32 14.44
CA VAL A 74 9.38 14.18 14.76
C VAL A 74 9.65 13.02 13.81
N ASN A 75 9.68 13.26 12.50
CA ASN A 75 9.96 12.19 11.54
C ASN A 75 11.35 11.57 11.71
N ARG A 76 12.35 12.38 12.10
CA ARG A 76 13.69 11.88 12.43
C ARG A 76 13.67 10.98 13.66
N GLU A 77 12.89 11.32 14.68
CA GLU A 77 12.73 10.49 15.88
C GLU A 77 11.95 9.21 15.60
N VAL A 78 10.85 9.30 14.85
CA VAL A 78 10.08 8.12 14.40
C VAL A 78 10.95 7.18 13.59
N ALA A 79 11.76 7.69 12.66
CA ALA A 79 12.68 6.89 11.86
C ALA A 79 13.79 6.24 12.70
N ARG A 80 14.31 6.94 13.73
CA ARG A 80 15.26 6.33 14.67
C ARG A 80 14.61 5.23 15.50
N ALA A 81 13.39 5.45 15.97
CA ALA A 81 12.65 4.48 16.77
C ALA A 81 12.27 3.24 15.93
N SER A 82 11.82 3.44 14.69
CA SER A 82 11.49 2.35 13.76
C SER A 82 12.74 1.53 13.42
N LYS A 83 13.87 2.19 13.11
CA LYS A 83 15.15 1.50 12.88
C LYS A 83 15.58 0.67 14.08
N LYS A 84 15.52 1.22 15.30
CA LYS A 84 15.84 0.47 16.53
C LYS A 84 14.95 -0.77 16.69
N ARG A 85 13.65 -0.66 16.39
CA ARG A 85 12.73 -1.82 16.45
C ARG A 85 13.06 -2.86 15.39
N ALA A 86 13.33 -2.44 14.15
CA ALA A 86 13.73 -3.33 13.06
C ALA A 86 15.04 -4.05 13.39
N ASP A 87 16.05 -3.32 13.88
CA ASP A 87 17.33 -3.90 14.30
C ASP A 87 17.16 -4.89 15.46
N ALA A 88 16.32 -4.57 16.45
CA ALA A 88 16.00 -5.48 17.55
C ALA A 88 15.27 -6.73 17.07
N TYR A 89 14.30 -6.59 16.16
CA TYR A 89 13.60 -7.71 15.55
C TYR A 89 14.57 -8.60 14.76
N TYR A 90 15.42 -8.00 13.92
CA TYR A 90 16.41 -8.72 13.14
C TYR A 90 17.43 -9.47 14.02
N ARG A 91 17.85 -8.86 15.14
CA ARG A 91 18.70 -9.54 16.12
C ARG A 91 18.01 -10.75 16.75
N LYS A 92 16.72 -10.63 17.11
CA LYS A 92 15.94 -11.76 17.65
C LYS A 92 15.79 -12.87 16.62
N LEU A 93 15.50 -12.53 15.36
CA LEU A 93 15.40 -13.51 14.27
C LEU A 93 16.73 -14.25 14.07
N LYS A 94 17.84 -13.51 14.04
CA LYS A 94 19.18 -14.09 13.91
C LYS A 94 19.57 -14.96 15.12
N ALA A 95 19.15 -14.58 16.33
CA ALA A 95 19.37 -15.38 17.53
C ALA A 95 18.54 -16.67 17.51
N ALA A 96 17.28 -16.60 17.09
CA ALA A 96 16.42 -17.76 16.90
C ALA A 96 16.99 -18.71 15.84
N GLN A 97 17.42 -18.20 14.69
CA GLN A 97 18.07 -19.01 13.65
C GLN A 97 19.34 -19.72 14.15
N LYS A 98 20.16 -19.03 14.94
CA LYS A 98 21.34 -19.67 15.55
C LYS A 98 20.97 -20.74 16.58
N PHE A 99 19.91 -20.52 17.35
CA PHE A 99 19.42 -21.49 18.32
C PHE A 99 18.84 -22.73 17.61
N ASP A 100 18.09 -22.54 16.54
CA ASP A 100 17.56 -23.59 15.68
C ASP A 100 18.70 -24.40 15.05
N GLN A 101 19.72 -23.72 14.48
CA GLN A 101 20.92 -24.38 13.95
C GLN A 101 21.71 -25.15 15.02
N SER A 102 21.83 -24.63 16.24
CA SER A 102 22.48 -25.38 17.32
C SER A 102 21.65 -26.57 17.80
N MET A 103 20.31 -26.47 17.78
CA MET A 103 19.44 -27.61 18.11
C MET A 103 19.46 -28.67 17.00
N ASP A 104 19.54 -28.25 15.73
CA ASP A 104 19.70 -29.14 14.58
C ASP A 104 21.09 -29.81 14.61
N GLU A 105 22.15 -29.09 14.96
CA GLU A 105 23.49 -29.67 15.17
C GLU A 105 23.53 -30.62 16.38
N GLU A 106 22.81 -30.33 17.48
CA GLU A 106 22.69 -31.24 18.63
C GLU A 106 21.85 -32.48 18.29
N ALA A 107 20.76 -32.32 17.53
CA ALA A 107 19.93 -33.42 17.02
C ALA A 107 20.67 -34.27 15.99
N GLU A 108 21.39 -33.66 15.03
CA GLU A 108 22.28 -34.36 14.10
C GLU A 108 23.43 -35.07 14.85
N VAL A 109 23.97 -34.52 15.94
CA VAL A 109 25.01 -35.20 16.74
C VAL A 109 24.45 -36.38 17.54
N GLU A 110 23.17 -36.36 17.92
CA GLU A 110 22.45 -37.51 18.48
C GLU A 110 22.09 -38.55 17.39
N GLU A 111 21.63 -38.12 16.22
CA GLU A 111 21.28 -39.01 15.09
C GLU A 111 22.52 -39.62 14.40
N VAL A 112 23.64 -38.90 14.30
CA VAL A 112 24.92 -39.41 13.73
C VAL A 112 25.55 -40.47 14.64
N GLN A 113 25.20 -40.52 15.92
CA GLN A 113 25.60 -41.62 16.80
C GLN A 113 24.80 -42.91 16.53
N GLU A 114 23.58 -42.81 15.98
CA GLU A 114 22.75 -43.98 15.63
C GLU A 114 22.90 -44.44 14.17
N GLU A 115 23.21 -43.55 13.22
CA GLU A 115 23.31 -43.90 11.79
C GLU A 115 24.76 -43.90 11.25
N THR A 116 25.68 -44.59 11.91
CA THR A 116 26.95 -45.00 11.27
C THR A 116 26.80 -46.33 10.53
N GLN A 117 25.80 -46.43 9.65
CA GLN A 117 25.80 -47.40 8.56
C GLN A 117 25.62 -46.64 7.26
N LYS A 118 26.67 -46.57 6.45
CA LYS A 118 26.65 -45.92 5.14
C LYS A 118 25.72 -46.71 4.21
N LEU A 119 24.43 -46.37 4.19
CA LEU A 119 23.47 -46.92 3.24
C LEU A 119 23.77 -46.38 1.83
N SER A 120 23.58 -47.25 0.84
CA SER A 120 23.73 -46.93 -0.58
C SER A 120 22.73 -45.83 -1.00
N PRO A 121 23.04 -44.98 -2.01
CA PRO A 121 22.14 -43.92 -2.49
C PRO A 121 20.73 -44.42 -2.86
N GLU A 122 20.60 -45.67 -3.33
CA GLU A 122 19.29 -46.26 -3.65
C GLU A 122 18.47 -46.59 -2.39
N GLN A 123 19.13 -46.96 -1.29
CA GLN A 123 18.47 -47.28 -0.03
C GLN A 123 18.04 -46.01 0.72
N LEU A 124 18.82 -44.92 0.61
CA LEU A 124 18.41 -43.60 1.12
C LEU A 124 17.17 -43.07 0.40
N LEU A 125 17.10 -43.24 -0.93
CA LEU A 125 15.90 -42.89 -1.68
C LEU A 125 14.68 -43.73 -1.30
N GLY A 126 14.89 -44.99 -0.90
CA GLY A 126 13.85 -45.86 -0.34
C GLY A 126 13.32 -45.34 0.99
N LYS A 127 14.21 -45.11 1.96
CA LYS A 127 13.86 -44.56 3.27
C LYS A 127 13.16 -43.21 3.18
N CYS A 128 13.67 -42.27 2.37
CA CYS A 128 13.02 -40.97 2.20
C CYS A 128 11.63 -41.08 1.58
N ARG A 129 11.35 -42.10 0.74
CA ARG A 129 10.00 -42.33 0.23
C ARG A 129 9.07 -42.87 1.32
N GLU A 130 9.56 -43.79 2.13
CA GLU A 130 8.83 -44.36 3.27
C GLU A 130 8.47 -43.27 4.29
N GLU A 131 9.44 -42.42 4.67
CA GLU A 131 9.21 -41.28 5.56
C GLU A 131 8.16 -40.30 5.03
N ILE A 132 8.18 -40.02 3.72
CA ILE A 132 7.18 -39.17 3.06
C ILE A 132 5.79 -39.83 3.10
N GLU A 133 5.70 -41.14 2.97
CA GLU A 133 4.43 -41.88 3.06
C GLU A 133 3.89 -41.92 4.49
N GLU A 134 4.75 -42.12 5.48
CA GLU A 134 4.40 -42.08 6.90
C GLU A 134 3.89 -40.68 7.30
N GLN A 135 4.58 -39.62 6.88
CA GLN A 135 4.15 -38.24 7.11
C GLN A 135 2.78 -37.96 6.47
N LYS A 136 2.53 -38.45 5.25
CA LYS A 136 1.22 -38.31 4.59
C LYS A 136 0.11 -38.97 5.40
N ILE A 137 0.34 -40.16 5.96
CA ILE A 137 -0.63 -40.88 6.77
C ILE A 137 -0.93 -40.08 8.05
N ILE A 138 0.12 -39.59 8.72
CA ILE A 138 -0.02 -38.76 9.93
C ILE A 138 -0.80 -37.48 9.65
N ASP A 139 -0.55 -36.81 8.51
CA ASP A 139 -1.26 -35.58 8.13
C ASP A 139 -2.73 -35.84 7.76
N ILE A 140 -3.05 -37.03 7.24
CA ILE A 140 -4.42 -37.48 7.01
C ILE A 140 -5.12 -37.73 8.34
N GLU A 141 -4.48 -38.43 9.29
CA GLU A 141 -5.04 -38.69 10.63
C GLU A 141 -5.25 -37.41 11.44
N LYS A 142 -4.33 -36.43 11.32
CA LYS A 142 -4.46 -35.10 11.92
C LYS A 142 -5.51 -34.22 11.23
N GLY A 143 -6.09 -34.67 10.10
CA GLY A 143 -7.11 -33.96 9.34
C GLY A 143 -6.60 -32.73 8.58
N VAL A 144 -5.28 -32.61 8.40
CA VAL A 144 -4.63 -31.50 7.68
C VAL A 144 -4.58 -31.79 6.17
N ARG A 145 -4.68 -33.07 5.78
CA ARG A 145 -4.65 -33.52 4.38
C ARG A 145 -5.83 -34.46 4.07
N PHE A 146 -6.40 -34.34 2.86
CA PHE A 146 -7.40 -35.28 2.34
C PHE A 146 -6.75 -36.54 1.77
N THR A 147 -7.47 -37.67 1.77
CA THR A 147 -7.00 -38.86 1.04
C THR A 147 -6.98 -38.60 -0.46
N ASP A 148 -6.11 -39.28 -1.20
CA ASP A 148 -5.99 -39.06 -2.65
C ASP A 148 -7.31 -39.36 -3.39
N GLU A 149 -8.12 -40.30 -2.88
CA GLU A 149 -9.46 -40.58 -3.38
C GLU A 149 -10.46 -39.45 -3.09
N GLN A 150 -10.42 -38.88 -1.89
CA GLN A 150 -11.25 -37.72 -1.52
C GLN A 150 -10.84 -36.48 -2.32
N PHE A 151 -9.55 -36.30 -2.56
CA PHE A 151 -9.02 -35.21 -3.37
C PHE A 151 -9.44 -35.34 -4.84
N ALA A 152 -9.44 -36.56 -5.41
CA ALA A 152 -9.90 -36.81 -6.77
C ALA A 152 -11.41 -36.54 -6.95
N LEU A 153 -12.20 -36.74 -5.88
CA LEU A 153 -13.62 -36.39 -5.85
C LEU A 153 -13.86 -34.90 -5.62
N LEU A 154 -12.87 -34.16 -5.12
CA LEU A 154 -12.91 -32.72 -4.89
C LEU A 154 -12.79 -31.96 -6.21
N LYS A 155 -13.83 -32.05 -7.05
CA LYS A 155 -13.97 -31.20 -8.22
C LYS A 155 -14.25 -29.76 -7.77
N TYR A 156 -13.25 -28.89 -7.89
CA TYR A 156 -13.44 -27.47 -7.69
C TYR A 156 -14.32 -26.90 -8.80
N GLU A 157 -15.62 -26.82 -8.54
CA GLU A 157 -16.54 -26.02 -9.36
C GLU A 157 -16.54 -24.58 -8.84
N THR A 158 -16.23 -23.62 -9.71
CA THR A 158 -16.37 -22.21 -9.39
C THR A 158 -17.85 -21.89 -9.11
N ASN A 159 -18.11 -20.93 -8.20
CA ASN A 159 -19.49 -20.55 -7.86
C ASN A 159 -20.30 -20.16 -9.10
N ASP A 160 -19.67 -19.51 -10.08
CA ASP A 160 -20.31 -19.13 -11.34
C ASP A 160 -20.82 -20.35 -12.14
N VAL A 161 -20.08 -21.47 -12.14
CA VAL A 161 -20.48 -22.73 -12.80
C VAL A 161 -21.64 -23.40 -12.06
N LYS A 162 -21.67 -23.32 -10.72
CA LYS A 162 -22.81 -23.80 -9.93
C LYS A 162 -24.08 -23.01 -10.20
N ILE A 163 -23.94 -21.68 -10.30
CA ILE A 163 -25.05 -20.77 -10.62
C ILE A 163 -25.57 -21.07 -12.02
N LEU A 164 -24.68 -21.26 -13.01
CA LEU A 164 -25.07 -21.58 -14.40
C LEU A 164 -25.94 -22.84 -14.50
N LYS A 165 -25.65 -23.89 -13.71
CA LYS A 165 -26.46 -25.12 -13.67
C LYS A 165 -27.85 -24.93 -13.05
N SER A 166 -28.05 -23.89 -12.24
CA SER A 166 -29.30 -23.62 -11.52
C SER A 166 -30.25 -22.65 -12.23
N LEU A 167 -29.76 -21.92 -13.24
CA LEU A 167 -30.56 -20.95 -13.99
C LEU A 167 -31.50 -21.65 -14.97
N THR A 168 -32.76 -21.24 -14.98
CA THR A 168 -33.82 -21.78 -15.86
C THR A 168 -34.12 -20.86 -17.05
N THR A 169 -33.66 -19.62 -16.98
CA THR A 169 -33.83 -18.55 -17.97
C THR A 169 -32.68 -18.55 -18.98
N VAL A 170 -33.02 -18.60 -20.28
CA VAL A 170 -32.05 -18.77 -21.37
C VAL A 170 -31.10 -17.57 -21.50
N GLU A 171 -31.62 -16.35 -21.38
CA GLU A 171 -30.83 -15.11 -21.53
C GLU A 171 -29.78 -14.94 -20.43
N GLU A 172 -30.14 -15.24 -19.19
CA GLU A 172 -29.24 -15.14 -18.04
C GLU A 172 -28.17 -16.23 -18.07
N LEU A 173 -28.51 -17.43 -18.55
CA LEU A 173 -27.57 -18.52 -18.77
C LEU A 173 -26.47 -18.10 -19.76
N TYR A 174 -26.85 -17.57 -20.92
CA TYR A 174 -25.86 -17.13 -21.92
C TYR A 174 -25.01 -15.95 -21.44
N ALA A 175 -25.59 -14.99 -20.71
CA ALA A 175 -24.83 -13.87 -20.15
C ALA A 175 -23.78 -14.31 -19.13
N LEU A 176 -24.13 -15.27 -18.26
CA LEU A 176 -23.19 -15.84 -17.28
C LEU A 176 -22.16 -16.75 -17.96
N ALA A 177 -22.54 -17.49 -19.00
CA ALA A 177 -21.64 -18.30 -19.81
C ALA A 177 -20.57 -17.45 -20.52
N ASP A 178 -20.99 -16.34 -21.16
CA ASP A 178 -20.09 -15.39 -21.82
C ASP A 178 -19.11 -14.75 -20.81
N LYS A 179 -19.58 -14.51 -19.58
CA LYS A 179 -18.74 -14.00 -18.48
C LYS A 179 -17.71 -15.02 -17.99
N ILE A 180 -18.07 -16.32 -17.90
CA ILE A 180 -17.18 -17.39 -17.45
C ILE A 180 -16.13 -17.72 -18.50
N ILE A 181 -16.52 -17.82 -19.77
CA ILE A 181 -15.63 -18.18 -20.88
C ILE A 181 -14.75 -16.99 -21.28
N GLY A 182 -15.20 -15.77 -20.97
CA GLY A 182 -14.61 -14.53 -21.43
C GLY A 182 -14.86 -14.35 -22.94
N ASN A 183 -15.07 -13.12 -23.39
CA ASN A 183 -15.33 -12.81 -24.79
C ASN A 183 -14.14 -13.19 -25.71
N LYS A 184 -13.97 -14.46 -26.03
CA LYS A 184 -13.33 -14.91 -27.27
C LYS A 184 -14.40 -15.04 -28.34
N ARG A 185 -14.98 -13.90 -28.72
CA ARG A 185 -15.59 -13.78 -30.04
C ARG A 185 -14.44 -13.41 -30.99
N LEU A 186 -13.97 -14.41 -31.72
CA LEU A 186 -13.28 -14.23 -33.00
C LEU A 186 -14.24 -13.57 -33.99
#